data_AF-A0A1H3LW52-F1
#
_entry.id   AF-A0A1H3LW52-F1
#
_cell.length_a   1.000
_cell.length_b   1.000
_cell.length_c   1.000
_cell.angle_alpha   90.00
_cell.angle_beta   90.00
_cell.angle_gamma   90.00
#
_symmetry.space_group_name_H-M   'P 1'
#
loop_
_entity.id
_entity.type
_entity.pdbx_description
1 polymer ?
#
loop_
_entity_poly.entity_id
_entity_poly.type
_entity_poly.pdbx_seq_one_letter_code
_entity_poly.pdbx_strand_id
1 'polypeptide(L)' 'MLVYRGRLHQARKMNRLSQKDLAMKIGKDSPYISHLENGKVVPKLDVGLLLESILEVPMKELFPDVYEKVKKA' A
#
# COMPACT_ATOMS: atom_id res chain seq x y z
N MET A 1 1.68 17.14 4.16
CA MET A 1 1.06 15.93 4.73
C MET A 1 2.16 14.90 4.90
N LEU A 2 2.44 14.47 6.13
CA LEU A 2 3.43 13.42 6.38
C LEU A 2 2.80 12.08 6.01
N VAL A 3 3.45 11.30 5.15
CA VAL A 3 2.99 9.97 4.74
C VAL A 3 3.73 8.92 5.56
N TYR A 4 3.01 8.09 6.31
CA TYR A 4 3.60 7.09 7.21
C TYR A 4 4.29 5.95 6.42
N ARG A 5 3.62 5.41 5.40
CA ARG A 5 4.16 4.39 4.50
C ARG A 5 4.76 5.04 3.26
N GLY A 6 5.88 5.74 3.45
CA GLY A 6 6.58 6.46 2.38
C GLY A 6 6.92 5.58 1.16
N ARG A 7 7.26 4.30 1.37
CA ARG A 7 7.58 3.36 0.29
C ARG A 7 6.37 3.06 -0.61
N LEU A 8 5.21 2.78 -0.02
CA LEU A 8 3.95 2.61 -0.77
C LEU A 8 3.62 3.85 -1.60
N HIS A 9 3.74 5.03 -0.98
CA HIS A 9 3.46 6.29 -1.65
C HIS A 9 4.40 6.54 -2.83
N GLN A 10 5.70 6.33 -2.64
CA GLN A 10 6.71 6.46 -3.69
C GLN A 10 6.44 5.47 -4.84
N ALA A 11 6.21 4.19 -4.55
CA ALA A 11 5.92 3.17 -5.55
C ALA A 11 4.68 3.53 -6.39
N ARG A 12 3.61 4.02 -5.76
CA ARG A 12 2.41 4.50 -6.47
C ARG A 12 2.73 5.68 -7.39
N LYS A 13 3.52 6.65 -6.90
CA LYS A 13 3.89 7.85 -7.68
C LYS A 13 4.83 7.52 -8.84
N MET A 14 5.76 6.57 -8.67
CA MET A 14 6.62 6.07 -9.74
C MET A 14 5.82 5.40 -10.87
N ASN A 15 4.75 4.68 -10.50
CA ASN A 15 3.77 4.13 -11.44
C ASN A 15 2.79 5.17 -12.01
N ARG A 16 2.97 6.46 -11.71
CA ARG A 16 2.12 7.58 -12.16
C ARG A 16 0.63 7.43 -11.79
N LEU A 17 0.33 6.71 -10.71
CA LEU A 17 -1.05 6.49 -10.25
C LEU A 17 -1.47 7.55 -9.23
N SER A 18 -2.67 8.09 -9.35
CA SER A 18 -3.33 8.77 -8.23
C SER A 18 -3.80 7.75 -7.19
N GLN A 19 -4.19 8.22 -6.00
CA GLN A 19 -4.81 7.35 -4.99
C GLN A 19 -6.12 6.75 -5.52
N LYS A 20 -6.89 7.52 -6.31
CA LYS A 20 -8.11 7.06 -6.97
C LYS A 20 -7.82 5.97 -8.01
N ASP A 21 -6.79 6.13 -8.82
CA ASP A 21 -6.44 5.14 -9.86
C ASP A 21 -6.01 3.82 -9.25
N LEU A 22 -5.16 3.86 -8.22
CA LEU A 22 -4.74 2.66 -7.51
C LEU A 22 -5.93 1.99 -6.83
N ALA A 23 -6.81 2.75 -6.19
CA ALA A 23 -8.00 2.24 -5.55
C ALA A 23 -8.92 1.48 -6.53
N MET A 24 -9.18 2.07 -7.70
CA MET A 24 -9.99 1.43 -8.74
C MET A 24 -9.37 0.11 -9.20
N LYS A 25 -8.04 0.05 -9.37
CA LYS A 25 -7.34 -1.18 -9.79
C LYS A 25 -7.43 -2.32 -8.77
N ILE A 26 -7.59 -2.02 -7.48
CA ILE A 26 -7.72 -3.02 -6.42
C ILE A 26 -9.17 -3.22 -5.93
N GLY A 27 -10.16 -2.64 -6.62
CA GLY A 27 -11.57 -2.73 -6.23
C GLY A 27 -11.90 -2.05 -4.89
N LYS A 28 -11.25 -0.91 -4.61
CA LYS A 28 -11.45 -0.10 -3.39
C LYS A 28 -11.74 1.36 -3.74
N ASP A 29 -11.96 2.17 -2.71
CA ASP A 29 -12.15 3.61 -2.84
C ASP A 29 -10.85 4.40 -2.56
N SER A 30 -10.81 5.67 -3.00
CA SER A 30 -9.63 6.52 -2.78
C SER A 30 -9.28 6.71 -1.29
N PRO A 31 -10.25 6.86 -0.36
CA PRO A 31 -9.96 6.92 1.08
C PRO A 31 -9.19 5.70 1.59
N TYR A 32 -9.47 4.50 1.09
CA TYR A 32 -8.74 3.29 1.48
C TYR A 32 -7.23 3.41 1.21
N ILE A 33 -6.82 3.93 0.04
CA ILE A 33 -5.39 4.14 -0.27
C ILE A 33 -4.78 5.21 0.64
N SER A 34 -5.51 6.28 0.92
CA SER A 34 -5.05 7.29 1.88
C SER A 34 -4.86 6.70 3.29
N HIS A 35 -5.78 5.85 3.75
CA HIS A 35 -5.67 5.16 5.04
C HIS A 35 -4.49 4.18 5.07
N LEU A 36 -4.25 3.45 3.97
CA LEU A 36 -3.09 2.58 3.81
C LEU A 36 -1.78 3.35 3.88
N GLU A 37 -1.65 4.44 3.11
CA GLU A 37 -0.45 5.29 3.08
C GLU A 37 -0.17 5.95 4.43
N ASN A 38 -1.21 6.26 5.20
CA ASN A 38 -1.09 6.85 6.53
C ASN A 38 -1.03 5.82 7.67
N GLY A 39 -0.95 4.51 7.36
CA GLY A 39 -0.84 3.46 8.38
C GLY A 39 -2.10 3.23 9.22
N LYS A 40 -3.24 3.84 8.86
CA LYS A 40 -4.52 3.69 9.57
C LYS A 40 -5.18 2.33 9.34
N VAL A 41 -4.82 1.67 8.23
CA VAL A 41 -5.33 0.36 7.84
C VAL A 41 -4.17 -0.55 7.46
N VAL A 42 -4.25 -1.82 7.85
CA VAL A 42 -3.38 -2.90 7.38
C VAL A 42 -4.10 -3.60 6.21
N PRO A 43 -3.45 -3.79 5.04
CA PRO A 43 -4.08 -4.51 3.94
C PRO A 43 -4.29 -5.98 4.32
N LYS A 44 -5.38 -6.56 3.83
CA LYS A 44 -5.54 -8.02 3.80
C LYS A 44 -4.57 -8.63 2.77
N LEU A 45 -4.31 -9.93 2.88
CA LEU A 45 -3.33 -10.62 2.01
C LEU A 45 -3.66 -10.47 0.52
N ASP A 46 -4.93 -10.64 0.15
CA ASP A 46 -5.44 -10.47 -1.22
C ASP A 46 -5.12 -9.07 -1.79
N VAL A 47 -5.41 -8.02 -1.02
CA VAL A 47 -5.09 -6.65 -1.38
C VAL A 47 -3.58 -6.44 -1.46
N GLY A 48 -2.83 -7.00 -0.52
CA GLY A 48 -1.37 -6.93 -0.50
C GLY A 48 -0.74 -7.52 -1.76
N LEU A 49 -1.20 -8.69 -2.20
CA LEU A 49 -0.75 -9.34 -3.43
C LEU A 49 -1.11 -8.53 -4.68
N LEU A 50 -2.30 -7.94 -4.74
CA LEU A 50 -2.67 -7.03 -5.83
C LEU A 50 -1.76 -5.81 -5.88
N LEU A 51 -1.44 -5.21 -4.73
CA LEU A 51 -0.55 -4.06 -4.66
C LEU A 51 0.87 -4.41 -5.09
N GLU A 52 1.39 -5.57 -4.69
CA GLU A 52 2.69 -6.08 -5.15
C GLU A 52 2.71 -6.24 -6.68
N SER A 53 1.68 -6.85 -7.25
CA SER A 53 1.57 -7.04 -8.70
C SER A 53 1.43 -5.73 -9.48
N ILE A 54 0.65 -4.76 -8.97
CA ILE A 54 0.40 -3.49 -9.67
C ILE A 54 1.58 -2.53 -9.56
N LEU A 55 2.26 -2.52 -8.41
CA LEU A 55 3.33 -1.58 -8.14
C LEU A 55 4.71 -2.15 -8.47
N GLU A 56 4.79 -3.45 -8.75
CA GLU A 56 6.03 -4.19 -9.04
C GLU A 56 7.06 -4.08 -7.91
N VAL A 57 6.58 -4.02 -6.67
CA VAL A 57 7.41 -3.90 -5.47
C VAL A 57 6.97 -4.96 -4.44
N PRO A 58 7.88 -5.77 -3.89
CA PRO A 58 7.54 -6.79 -2.91
C PRO A 58 6.78 -6.22 -1.70
N MET A 59 5.80 -6.97 -1.19
CA MET A 59 4.98 -6.59 -0.03
C MET A 59 5.82 -6.21 1.19
N LYS A 60 6.93 -6.92 1.45
CA LYS A 60 7.86 -6.62 2.55
C LYS A 60 8.46 -5.22 2.46
N GLU A 61 8.62 -4.71 1.24
CA GLU A 61 9.17 -3.39 0.98
C GLU A 61 8.08 -2.32 0.97
N LEU A 62 6.87 -2.65 0.48
CA LEU A 62 5.72 -1.74 0.56
C LEU A 62 5.26 -1.52 2.02
N PHE A 63 5.33 -2.56 2.85
CA PHE A 63 4.76 -2.61 4.21
C PHE A 63 5.74 -3.18 5.26
N PRO A 64 6.92 -2.55 5.46
CA PRO A 64 7.90 -3.05 6.44
C PRO A 64 7.33 -3.07 7.87
N ASP A 65 6.46 -2.13 8.21
CA ASP A 65 5.77 -2.06 9.51
C ASP A 65 4.86 -3.27 9.77
N VAL A 66 4.24 -3.81 8.72
CA VAL A 66 3.38 -4.99 8.82
C VAL A 66 4.24 -6.25 8.92
N TYR A 67 5.29 -6.35 8.12
CA TYR A 67 6.18 -7.51 8.11
C TYR A 67 6.86 -7.72 9.48
N GLU A 68 7.36 -6.65 10.10
CA GLU A 68 7.99 -6.73 11.43
C GLU A 68 7.02 -7.14 12.54
N LYS A 69 5.72 -6.83 12.42
CA LYS A 69 4.70 -7.29 13.38
C LYS A 69 4.44 -8.78 13.24
N VAL A 70 4.36 -9.29 12.01
CA VAL A 70 4.15 -10.72 11.75
C VAL A 70 5.34 -11.55 12.25
N LYS A 71 6.57 -11.05 12.07
CA LYS A 71 7.79 -11.74 12.54
C LYS A 71 7.89 -11.87 14.07
N LYS A 72 7.21 -10.99 14.81
CA LYS A 72 7.21 -10.96 16.27
C LYS A 72 6.02 -11.69 16.91
N ALA A 73 5.07 -12.16 16.10
CA ALA A 73 3.91 -12.95 16.52
C ALA A 73 4.25 -14.45 16.43
#